data_AF-A0A2P4XBQ7-F1
#
_entry.id   AF-A0A2P4XBQ7-F1
#
_cell.length_a   1.000
_cell.length_b   1.000
_cell.length_c   1.000
_cell.angle_alpha   90.00
_cell.angle_beta   90.00
_cell.angle_gamma   90.00
#
_symmetry.space_group_name_H-M   'P 1'
#
loop_
_entity.id
_entity.type
_entity.pdbx_description
1 polymer ?
#
loop_
_entity_poly.entity_id
_entity_poly.type
_entity_poly.pdbx_seq_one_letter_code
_entity_poly.pdbx_strand_id
1 'polypeptide(L)'
;MEGLKEDFILSNDTLKSQGIDVNNQLSQLAAGPPAADEDPFDLVREKLNEMVVAAGDNGFDSGYLDSLREIVFEYEDVFRIDLLADPPAKVEPLRIAVMPNLLEHVRGVILQHRVHSLVDTFAY
;
A
#
# COMPACT_ATOMS: atom_id res chain seq x y z
N MET A 1 -20.86 43.96 -11.10
CA MET A 1 -19.55 44.56 -10.80
C MET A 1 -18.51 43.54 -11.19
N GLU A 2 -17.93 43.71 -12.37
CA GLU A 2 -16.84 42.87 -12.86
C GLU A 2 -15.58 43.37 -12.14
N GLY A 3 -15.16 42.63 -11.11
CA GLY A 3 -13.98 42.97 -10.33
C GLY A 3 -12.76 42.83 -11.23
N LEU A 4 -12.18 43.97 -11.62
CA LEU A 4 -10.90 44.03 -12.31
C LEU A 4 -9.89 43.27 -11.45
N LYS A 5 -9.59 42.02 -11.81
CA LYS A 5 -8.41 41.35 -11.28
C LYS A 5 -7.24 42.08 -11.89
N GLU A 6 -6.67 42.99 -11.11
CA GLU A 6 -5.41 43.64 -11.43
C GLU A 6 -4.36 42.53 -11.45
N ASP A 7 -3.96 42.12 -12.65
CA ASP A 7 -2.88 41.17 -12.83
C ASP A 7 -1.58 41.83 -12.34
N PHE A 8 -1.11 41.42 -11.16
CA PHE A 8 0.12 41.92 -10.58
C PHE A 8 1.31 41.07 -11.03
N ILE A 9 2.30 41.70 -11.66
CA ILE A 9 3.55 41.03 -12.03
C ILE A 9 4.50 41.07 -10.83
N LEU A 10 4.78 39.89 -10.27
CA LEU A 10 5.76 39.71 -9.21
C LEU A 10 7.18 39.68 -9.77
N SER A 11 8.10 40.38 -9.12
CA SER A 11 9.53 40.26 -9.43
C SER A 11 10.05 38.86 -9.09
N ASN A 12 11.08 38.40 -9.81
CA ASN A 12 11.72 37.10 -9.58
C ASN A 12 12.22 36.95 -8.13
N ASP A 13 12.79 38.02 -7.57
CA ASP A 13 13.28 38.03 -6.19
C ASP A 13 12.14 37.86 -5.17
N THR A 14 10.98 38.44 -5.46
CA THR A 14 9.78 38.28 -4.64
C THR A 14 9.30 36.83 -4.67
N LEU A 15 9.25 36.22 -5.86
CA LEU A 15 8.86 34.81 -6.01
C LEU A 15 9.82 33.88 -5.25
N LYS A 16 11.14 34.10 -5.39
CA LYS A 16 12.15 33.34 -4.65
C LYS A 16 12.06 33.53 -3.15
N SER A 17 11.74 34.74 -2.68
CA SER A 17 11.53 35.00 -1.24
C SER A 17 10.32 34.25 -0.67
N GLN A 18 9.33 33.93 -1.51
CA GLN A 18 8.18 33.09 -1.17
C GLN A 18 8.47 31.59 -1.37
N GLY A 19 9.72 31.22 -1.67
CA GLY A 19 10.13 29.83 -1.91
C GLY A 19 9.79 29.30 -3.31
N ILE A 20 9.33 30.17 -4.22
CA ILE A 20 8.96 29.79 -5.59
C ILE A 20 10.13 30.14 -6.52
N ASP A 21 10.98 29.15 -6.81
CA ASP A 21 12.02 29.27 -7.83
C ASP A 21 11.64 28.49 -9.09
N VAL A 22 10.94 29.19 -9.99
CA VAL A 22 10.44 28.63 -11.24
C VAL A 22 11.56 28.06 -12.10
N ASN A 23 12.74 28.70 -12.15
CA ASN A 23 13.85 28.24 -12.99
C ASN A 23 14.46 26.94 -12.44
N ASN A 24 14.64 26.86 -11.12
CA ASN A 24 15.11 25.65 -10.47
C ASN A 24 14.11 24.50 -10.63
N GLN A 25 12.81 24.77 -10.43
CA GLN A 25 11.74 23.80 -10.63
C GLN A 25 11.68 23.30 -12.08
N LEU A 26 11.78 24.19 -13.06
CA LEU A 26 11.79 23.83 -14.49
C LEU A 26 13.05 23.01 -14.84
N SER A 27 14.19 23.37 -14.26
CA SER A 27 15.45 22.64 -14.46
C SER A 27 15.38 21.24 -13.86
N GLN A 28 14.77 21.08 -12.68
CA GLN A 28 14.52 19.76 -12.08
C GLN A 28 13.56 18.93 -12.93
N LEU A 29 12.54 19.56 -13.50
CA LEU A 29 11.60 18.89 -14.41
C LEU A 29 12.29 18.43 -15.71
N ALA A 30 13.19 19.25 -16.25
CA ALA A 30 13.94 18.94 -17.46
C ALA A 30 15.11 17.95 -17.24
N ALA A 31 15.65 17.90 -16.01
CA ALA A 31 16.75 17.02 -15.62
C ALA A 31 16.28 15.67 -15.06
N GLY A 32 14.99 15.51 -14.77
CA GLY A 32 14.41 14.22 -14.42
C GLY A 32 14.54 13.24 -15.58
N PRO A 33 14.57 11.91 -15.31
CA PRO A 33 14.43 10.93 -16.38
C PRO A 33 13.17 11.26 -17.19
N PRO A 34 13.17 11.02 -18.52
CA PRO A 34 11.94 11.16 -19.30
C PRO A 34 10.88 10.36 -18.56
N ALA A 35 9.77 11.02 -18.19
CA ALA A 35 8.64 10.30 -17.65
C ALA A 35 8.35 9.19 -18.66
N ALA A 36 8.47 7.94 -18.22
CA ALA A 36 8.00 6.84 -19.03
C ALA A 36 6.54 7.17 -19.33
N ASP A 37 6.21 7.30 -20.61
CA ASP A 37 4.83 7.49 -21.08
C ASP A 37 4.11 6.13 -20.95
N GLU A 38 4.24 5.53 -19.77
CA GLU A 38 3.56 4.31 -19.38
C GLU A 38 2.18 4.73 -18.95
N ASP A 39 1.19 4.29 -19.72
CA ASP A 39 -0.19 4.48 -19.35
C ASP A 39 -0.40 3.79 -18.00
N PRO A 40 -0.81 4.52 -16.94
CA PRO A 40 -1.11 3.91 -15.65
C PRO A 40 -2.15 2.79 -15.74
N PHE A 41 -2.98 2.75 -16.78
CA PHE A 41 -3.91 1.65 -17.05
C PHE A 41 -3.23 0.38 -17.57
N ASP A 42 -2.09 0.47 -18.26
CA ASP A 42 -1.34 -0.71 -18.73
C ASP A 42 -0.67 -1.44 -17.55
N LEU A 43 -0.14 -0.68 -16.59
CA LEU A 43 0.41 -1.21 -15.33
C LEU A 43 -0.65 -1.98 -14.51
N VAL A 44 -1.89 -1.46 -14.48
CA VAL A 44 -3.02 -2.11 -13.80
C VAL A 44 -3.33 -3.47 -14.43
N ARG A 45 -3.41 -3.52 -15.77
CA ARG A 45 -3.71 -4.75 -16.52
C ARG A 45 -2.64 -5.81 -16.37
N GLU A 46 -1.37 -5.41 -16.34
CA GLU A 46 -0.26 -6.32 -16.07
C GLU A 46 -0.40 -6.95 -14.68
N LYS A 47 -0.72 -6.15 -13.66
CA LYS A 47 -0.93 -6.66 -12.31
C LYS A 47 -2.11 -7.63 -12.20
N LEU A 48 -3.24 -7.28 -12.82
CA LEU A 48 -4.41 -8.16 -12.84
C LEU A 48 -4.09 -9.51 -13.50
N ASN A 49 -3.28 -9.48 -14.55
CA ASN A 49 -2.80 -10.71 -15.17
C ASN A 49 -1.89 -11.53 -14.23
N GLU A 50 -0.96 -10.89 -13.52
CA GLU A 50 -0.14 -11.57 -12.51
C GLU A 50 -0.99 -12.25 -11.43
N MET A 51 -2.09 -11.62 -11.01
CA MET A 51 -3.02 -12.21 -10.03
C MET A 51 -3.68 -13.49 -10.53
N VAL A 52 -4.05 -13.54 -11.82
CA VAL A 52 -4.63 -14.75 -12.43
C VAL A 52 -3.60 -15.87 -12.49
N VAL A 53 -2.35 -15.55 -12.87
CA VAL A 53 -1.25 -16.52 -12.87
C VAL A 53 -1.01 -17.05 -11.46
N ALA A 54 -0.92 -16.15 -10.48
CA ALA A 54 -0.73 -16.53 -9.08
C ALA A 54 -1.88 -17.41 -8.56
N ALA A 55 -3.13 -17.17 -8.97
CA ALA A 55 -4.24 -18.04 -8.60
C ALA A 55 -4.01 -19.48 -9.09
N GLY A 56 -3.59 -19.65 -10.34
CA GLY A 56 -3.21 -20.96 -10.90
C GLY A 56 -2.08 -21.62 -10.11
N ASP A 57 -1.01 -20.88 -9.82
CA ASP A 57 0.13 -21.36 -9.02
C ASP A 57 -0.27 -21.77 -7.60
N ASN A 58 -1.31 -21.14 -7.03
CA ASN A 58 -1.88 -21.49 -5.73
C ASN A 58 -2.95 -22.60 -5.78
N GLY A 59 -3.07 -23.29 -6.91
CA GLY A 59 -3.92 -24.47 -7.06
C GLY A 59 -5.35 -24.18 -7.51
N PHE A 60 -5.62 -23.00 -8.07
CA PHE A 60 -6.86 -22.76 -8.80
C PHE A 60 -6.96 -23.70 -10.01
N ASP A 61 -8.16 -24.20 -10.30
CA ASP A 61 -8.36 -25.17 -11.36
C ASP A 61 -8.07 -24.55 -12.74
N SER A 62 -7.08 -25.13 -13.42
CA SER A 62 -6.63 -24.72 -14.76
C SER A 62 -7.74 -24.69 -15.81
N GLY A 63 -8.78 -25.53 -15.68
CA GLY A 63 -9.91 -25.55 -16.60
C GLY A 63 -10.75 -24.26 -16.58
N TYR A 64 -10.62 -23.45 -15.54
CA TYR A 64 -11.35 -22.20 -15.37
C TYR A 64 -10.43 -20.96 -15.41
N LEU A 65 -9.12 -21.10 -15.67
CA LEU A 65 -8.20 -19.95 -15.66
C LEU A 65 -8.52 -18.93 -16.74
N ASP A 66 -8.96 -19.37 -17.91
CA ASP A 66 -9.36 -18.46 -18.99
C ASP A 66 -10.63 -17.68 -18.62
N SER A 67 -11.61 -18.35 -18.02
CA SER A 67 -12.83 -17.70 -17.51
C SER A 67 -12.53 -16.76 -16.34
N LEU A 68 -11.61 -17.14 -15.44
CA LEU A 68 -11.16 -16.26 -14.37
C LEU A 68 -10.49 -15.02 -14.94
N ARG A 69 -9.66 -15.17 -15.97
CA ARG A 69 -9.03 -14.05 -16.66
C ARG A 69 -10.09 -13.12 -17.24
N GLU A 70 -11.07 -13.65 -17.98
CA GLU A 70 -12.15 -12.86 -18.56
C GLU A 70 -12.89 -12.04 -17.48
N ILE A 71 -13.28 -12.67 -16.37
CA ILE A 71 -13.96 -11.99 -15.26
C ILE A 71 -13.07 -10.92 -14.63
N VAL A 72 -11.79 -11.20 -14.39
CA VAL A 72 -10.87 -10.23 -13.77
C VAL A 72 -10.73 -8.98 -14.63
N PHE A 73 -10.68 -9.12 -15.95
CA PHE A 73 -10.60 -7.99 -16.87
C PHE A 73 -11.96 -7.31 -17.13
N GLU A 74 -13.08 -8.04 -17.07
CA GLU A 74 -14.43 -7.44 -17.16
C GLU A 74 -14.71 -6.51 -15.98
N TYR A 75 -14.22 -6.88 -14.79
CA TYR A 75 -14.42 -6.14 -13.54
C TYR A 75 -13.11 -5.57 -12.99
N GLU A 76 -12.29 -4.94 -13.85
CA GLU A 76 -10.94 -4.46 -13.49
C GLU A 76 -10.94 -3.47 -12.31
N ASP A 77 -12.04 -2.75 -12.08
CA ASP A 77 -12.22 -1.75 -11.03
C ASP A 77 -12.60 -2.32 -9.65
N VAL A 78 -12.99 -3.59 -9.59
CA VAL A 78 -13.37 -4.27 -8.34
C VAL A 78 -12.14 -4.76 -7.57
N PHE A 79 -11.08 -5.11 -8.29
CA PHE A 79 -9.90 -5.73 -7.71
C PHE A 79 -8.92 -4.67 -7.19
N ARG A 80 -8.34 -4.97 -6.03
CA ARG A 80 -7.26 -4.15 -5.46
C ARG A 80 -5.92 -4.73 -5.87
N ILE A 81 -5.10 -3.89 -6.47
CA ILE A 81 -3.71 -4.19 -6.83
C ILE A 81 -2.81 -4.15 -5.60
N ASP A 82 -2.97 -3.11 -4.78
CA ASP A 82 -2.23 -2.94 -3.53
C ASP A 82 -3.18 -2.91 -2.34
N LEU A 83 -2.91 -3.76 -1.36
CA LEU A 83 -3.48 -3.64 -0.02
C LEU A 83 -2.73 -2.52 0.70
N LEU A 84 -3.14 -1.28 0.43
CA LEU A 84 -2.69 -0.12 1.19
C LEU A 84 -3.09 -0.28 2.67
N ALA A 85 -2.52 0.57 3.52
CA ALA A 85 -2.92 0.67 4.91
C ALA A 85 -4.33 1.26 5.01
N ASP A 86 -5.34 0.43 4.74
CA ASP A 86 -6.73 0.81 4.87
C ASP A 86 -7.00 1.22 6.32
N PRO A 87 -7.66 2.37 6.55
CA PRO A 87 -8.05 2.75 7.90
C PRO A 87 -8.94 1.63 8.47
N PRO A 88 -8.86 1.37 9.79
CA PRO A 88 -9.72 0.38 10.43
C PRO A 88 -11.18 0.62 10.04
N ALA A 89 -11.90 -0.45 9.71
CA ALA A 89 -13.32 -0.35 9.42
C ALA A 89 -14.03 0.40 10.56
N LYS A 90 -14.98 1.29 10.23
CA LYS A 90 -15.75 2.08 11.20
C LYS A 90 -16.82 1.22 11.89
N VAL A 91 -16.38 0.16 12.55
CA VAL A 91 -17.20 -0.81 13.27
C VAL A 91 -16.66 -0.94 14.68
N GLU A 92 -17.50 -1.35 15.64
CA GLU A 92 -16.99 -1.64 16.98
C GLU A 92 -15.89 -2.71 16.89
N PRO A 93 -14.75 -2.52 17.59
CA PRO A 93 -13.69 -3.52 17.64
C PRO A 93 -14.22 -4.87 18.11
N LEU A 94 -13.73 -5.94 17.50
CA LEU A 94 -14.08 -7.31 17.89
C LEU A 94 -13.71 -7.53 19.36
N ARG A 95 -14.69 -7.90 20.18
CA ARG A 95 -14.46 -8.29 21.58
C ARG A 95 -14.23 -9.79 21.66
N ILE A 96 -13.00 -10.19 22.00
CA ILE A 96 -12.64 -11.60 22.16
C ILE A 96 -12.65 -11.92 23.66
N ALA A 97 -13.41 -12.94 24.06
CA ALA A 97 -13.35 -13.51 25.40
C ALA A 97 -12.46 -14.75 25.38
N VAL A 98 -11.40 -14.75 26.19
CA VAL A 98 -10.54 -15.93 26.35
C VAL A 98 -11.21 -16.89 27.32
N MET A 99 -11.38 -18.15 26.92
CA MET A 99 -11.92 -19.18 27.80
C MET A 99 -10.97 -19.41 28.99
N PRO A 100 -11.47 -19.60 30.22
CA PRO A 100 -10.63 -19.75 31.41
C PRO A 100 -9.57 -20.85 31.32
N ASN A 101 -9.87 -21.95 30.64
CA ASN A 101 -8.97 -23.09 30.44
C ASN A 101 -7.86 -22.84 29.40
N LEU A 102 -8.01 -21.84 28.53
CA LEU A 102 -7.01 -21.48 27.53
C LEU A 102 -5.92 -20.56 28.13
N LEU A 103 -6.27 -19.76 29.14
CA LEU A 103 -5.33 -18.91 29.89
C LEU A 103 -4.27 -19.74 30.63
N GLU A 104 -4.64 -20.88 31.20
CA GLU A 104 -3.70 -21.80 31.84
C GLU A 104 -2.70 -22.38 30.84
N HIS A 105 -3.14 -22.68 29.62
CA HIS A 105 -2.29 -23.21 28.56
C HIS A 105 -1.27 -22.15 28.08
N VAL A 106 -1.71 -20.90 27.89
CA VAL A 106 -0.83 -19.79 27.48
C VAL A 106 0.16 -19.41 28.59
N ARG A 107 -0.28 -19.41 29.86
CA ARG A 107 0.62 -19.16 31.01
C ARG A 107 1.66 -20.27 31.18
N GLY A 108 1.29 -21.54 30.97
CA GLY A 108 2.23 -22.66 31.03
C GLY A 108 3.34 -22.58 29.98
N VAL A 109 2.99 -22.22 28.74
CA VAL A 109 3.95 -22.10 27.63
C VAL A 109 4.92 -20.91 27.82
N ILE A 110 4.41 -19.75 28.24
CA ILE A 110 5.26 -18.57 28.49
C ILE A 110 6.21 -18.80 29.66
N LEU A 111 5.77 -19.49 30.72
CA LEU A 111 6.62 -19.82 31.86
C LEU A 111 7.70 -20.87 31.49
N GLN A 112 7.39 -21.88 30.68
CA GLN A 112 8.41 -22.85 30.23
C GLN A 112 9.49 -22.22 29.33
N HIS A 113 9.11 -21.26 28.47
CA HIS A 113 10.08 -20.53 27.66
C HIS A 113 10.96 -19.58 28.48
N ARG A 114 10.42 -19.00 29.56
CA ARG A 114 11.18 -18.12 30.48
C ARG A 114 12.11 -18.91 31.41
N VAL A 115 11.76 -20.14 31.78
CA VAL A 115 12.63 -21.02 32.57
C VAL A 115 13.84 -21.47 31.75
N HIS A 116 13.67 -21.88 30.47
CA HIS A 116 14.79 -22.27 29.61
C HIS A 116 15.82 -21.14 29.42
N SER A 117 15.37 -19.90 29.23
CA SER A 117 16.27 -18.74 29.10
C SER A 117 17.07 -18.42 30.37
N LEU A 118 16.58 -18.80 31.55
CA LEU A 118 17.25 -18.52 32.83
C LEU A 118 18.30 -19.59 33.20
N VAL A 119 18.14 -20.83 32.73
CA VAL A 119 19.12 -21.90 33.00
C VAL A 119 20.40 -21.73 32.17
N ASP A 120 20.30 -21.17 30.96
CA ASP A 120 21.46 -20.89 30.09
C ASP A 120 22.32 -19.70 30.57
N THR A 121 21.81 -18.87 31.49
CA THR A 121 22.55 -17.70 32.02
C THR A 121 23.40 -18.05 33.26
N PHE A 122 23.17 -19.20 33.91
CA PHE A 122 23.86 -19.61 35.13
C PHE A 122 24.73 -20.88 34.98
N ALA A 123 24.92 -21.37 33.76
CA ALA A 123 25.85 -22.46 33.46
C ALA A 123 27.14 -21.90 32.81
N TYR A 124 28.00 -21.27 33.63
CA TYR A 124 29.42 -21.06 33.34
C TYR A 124 30.23 -21.30 34.60
#